data_AF-F4LT10-F1
#
_entry.id   AF-F4LT10-F1
#
_cell.length_a   1.000
_cell.length_b   1.000
_cell.length_c   1.000
_cell.angle_alpha   90.00
_cell.angle_beta   90.00
_cell.angle_gamma   90.00
#
_symmetry.space_group_name_H-M   'P 1'
#
loop_
_entity.id
_entity.type
_entity.pdbx_description
1 polymer ?
#
loop_
_entity_poly.entity_id
_entity_poly.type
_entity_poly.pdbx_seq_one_letter_code
_entity_poly.pdbx_strand_id
1 'polypeptide(L)'
;MVVAERDLQRRNFYQNQHEVNRQNTRQQERKSSSSYKAKYIIRLLCVALLAFLPLYRFAIITESQYRIDKLQSEIKEVELQNEHLKVEIANLKSVARIEDIARSKLNMKEPESQQIIYLNVE
;
A
#
# COMPACT_ATOMS: atom_id res chain seq x y z
N MET A 1 -54.93 -60.60 -37.73
CA MET A 1 -55.14 -59.61 -36.64
C MET A 1 -53.81 -59.14 -36.03
N VAL A 2 -52.90 -60.05 -35.68
CA VAL A 2 -51.60 -59.75 -35.03
C VAL A 2 -50.66 -58.83 -35.82
N VAL A 3 -50.70 -58.85 -37.17
CA VAL A 3 -49.83 -57.99 -38.00
C VAL A 3 -50.27 -56.52 -37.94
N ALA A 4 -51.58 -56.25 -37.92
CA ALA A 4 -52.12 -54.90 -37.86
C ALA A 4 -51.83 -54.20 -36.52
N GLU A 5 -51.81 -54.96 -35.42
CA GLU A 5 -51.44 -54.43 -34.10
C GLU A 5 -49.97 -54.04 -34.02
N ARG A 6 -49.07 -54.82 -34.65
CA ARG A 6 -47.64 -54.49 -34.70
C ARG A 6 -47.36 -53.20 -35.47
N ASP A 7 -48.07 -52.97 -36.57
CA ASP A 7 -47.90 -51.75 -37.36
C ASP A 7 -48.43 -50.50 -36.64
N LEU A 8 -49.54 -50.64 -35.91
CA LEU A 8 -50.07 -49.59 -35.02
C LEU A 8 -49.11 -49.28 -33.86
N GLN A 9 -48.53 -50.30 -33.23
CA GLN A 9 -47.52 -50.11 -32.19
C GLN A 9 -46.28 -49.40 -32.72
N ARG A 10 -45.82 -49.77 -33.93
CA ARG A 10 -44.68 -49.09 -34.57
C ARG A 10 -44.99 -47.62 -34.80
N ARG A 11 -46.17 -47.30 -35.34
CA ARG A 11 -46.59 -45.92 -35.61
C ARG A 11 -46.69 -45.08 -34.33
N ASN A 12 -47.28 -45.64 -33.26
CA ASN A 12 -47.37 -44.99 -31.95
C ASN A 12 -45.99 -44.80 -31.32
N PHE A 13 -45.06 -45.74 -31.51
CA PHE A 13 -43.68 -45.61 -31.04
C PHE A 13 -42.96 -44.45 -31.73
N TYR A 14 -43.11 -44.31 -33.06
CA TYR A 14 -42.54 -43.18 -33.79
C TYR A 14 -43.19 -41.84 -33.40
N GLN A 15 -44.51 -41.78 -33.21
CA GLN A 15 -45.18 -40.56 -32.75
C GLN A 15 -44.74 -40.14 -31.34
N ASN A 16 -44.68 -41.08 -30.39
CA ASN A 16 -44.23 -40.79 -29.02
C ASN A 16 -42.78 -40.28 -28.99
N GLN A 17 -41.88 -40.83 -29.83
CA GLN A 17 -40.52 -40.31 -29.93
C GLN A 17 -40.46 -38.87 -30.46
N HIS A 18 -41.31 -38.52 -31.44
CA HIS A 18 -41.34 -37.16 -31.98
C HIS A 18 -41.92 -36.14 -30.98
N GLU A 19 -42.92 -36.52 -30.18
CA GLU A 19 -43.49 -35.63 -29.16
C GLU A 19 -42.52 -35.39 -28.01
N VAL A 20 -41.84 -36.43 -27.52
CA VAL A 20 -40.83 -36.32 -26.46
C VAL A 20 -39.65 -35.45 -26.91
N ASN A 21 -39.17 -35.61 -28.15
CA ASN A 21 -38.06 -34.80 -28.65
C ASN A 21 -38.47 -33.31 -28.78
N ARG A 22 -39.67 -33.03 -29.30
CA ARG A 22 -40.17 -31.65 -29.48
C ARG A 22 -40.43 -30.93 -28.15
N GLN A 23 -40.82 -31.65 -27.09
CA GLN A 23 -40.97 -31.10 -25.74
C GLN A 23 -39.61 -30.76 -25.12
N ASN A 24 -38.59 -31.62 -25.32
CA ASN A 24 -37.24 -31.38 -24.83
C ASN A 24 -36.58 -30.16 -25.50
N THR A 25 -36.70 -30.00 -26.82
CA THR A 25 -36.12 -28.84 -27.53
C THR A 25 -36.74 -27.52 -27.07
N ARG A 26 -38.05 -27.49 -26.81
CA ARG A 26 -38.76 -26.29 -26.33
C ARG A 26 -38.44 -25.91 -24.89
N GLN A 27 -38.13 -26.88 -24.02
CA GLN A 27 -37.68 -26.58 -22.65
C GLN A 27 -36.23 -26.06 -22.62
N GLN A 28 -35.39 -26.50 -23.55
CA GLN A 28 -33.98 -26.11 -23.62
C GLN A 28 -33.81 -24.67 -24.14
N GLU A 29 -34.62 -24.24 -25.11
CA GLU A 29 -34.63 -22.85 -25.62
C GLU A 29 -35.12 -21.82 -24.59
N ARG A 30 -36.03 -22.19 -23.68
CA ARG A 30 -36.52 -21.28 -22.63
C ARG A 30 -35.51 -21.04 -21.50
N LYS A 31 -34.55 -21.95 -21.29
CA LYS A 31 -33.49 -21.80 -20.28
C LYS A 31 -32.23 -21.11 -20.81
N SER A 32 -31.99 -21.09 -22.12
CA SER A 32 -30.75 -20.54 -22.69
C SER A 32 -30.71 -19.00 -22.73
N SER A 33 -31.87 -18.33 -22.86
CA SER A 33 -31.95 -16.87 -22.93
C SER A 33 -31.79 -16.16 -21.59
N SER A 34 -31.98 -16.84 -20.45
CA SER A 34 -31.70 -16.25 -19.13
C SER A 34 -30.20 -16.26 -18.80
N SER A 35 -29.47 -17.24 -19.37
CA SER A 35 -28.05 -17.46 -19.08
C SER A 35 -27.12 -16.38 -19.63
N TYR A 36 -27.46 -15.71 -20.74
CA TYR A 36 -26.60 -14.66 -21.30
C TYR A 36 -26.62 -13.40 -20.43
N LYS A 37 -27.79 -12.99 -19.94
CA LYS A 37 -27.93 -11.85 -19.02
C LYS A 37 -27.17 -12.10 -17.73
N ALA A 38 -27.29 -13.30 -17.17
CA ALA A 38 -26.51 -13.71 -16.00
C ALA A 38 -24.99 -13.69 -16.25
N LYS A 39 -24.52 -14.14 -17.44
CA LYS A 39 -23.10 -14.06 -17.82
C LYS A 39 -22.59 -12.62 -17.90
N TYR A 40 -23.39 -11.68 -18.42
CA TYR A 40 -23.03 -10.26 -18.43
C TYR A 40 -22.97 -9.67 -17.02
N ILE A 41 -23.93 -10.01 -16.15
CA ILE A 41 -23.92 -9.57 -14.75
C ILE A 41 -22.69 -10.11 -14.01
N ILE A 42 -22.34 -11.38 -14.21
CA ILE A 42 -21.13 -11.98 -13.61
C ILE A 42 -19.87 -11.29 -14.12
N ARG A 43 -19.76 -11.00 -15.43
CA ARG A 43 -18.62 -10.25 -15.99
C ARG A 43 -18.52 -8.84 -15.41
N LEU A 44 -19.65 -8.14 -15.28
CA LEU A 44 -19.70 -6.81 -14.65
C LEU A 44 -19.23 -6.89 -13.19
N LEU A 45 -19.68 -7.89 -12.44
CA LEU A 45 -19.25 -8.16 -11.07
C LEU A 45 -17.74 -8.45 -11.00
N CYS A 46 -17.19 -9.24 -11.91
CA CYS A 46 -15.75 -9.49 -11.97
C CYS A 46 -14.96 -8.20 -12.21
N VAL A 47 -15.40 -7.35 -13.14
CA VAL A 47 -14.75 -6.06 -13.39
C VAL A 47 -14.86 -5.14 -12.18
N ALA A 48 -16.02 -5.07 -11.53
CA ALA A 48 -16.20 -4.29 -10.31
C ALA A 48 -15.29 -4.78 -9.19
N LEU A 49 -15.20 -6.10 -8.98
CA LEU A 49 -14.38 -6.69 -7.93
C LEU A 49 -12.89 -6.46 -8.19
N LEU A 50 -12.45 -6.53 -9.45
CA LEU A 50 -11.09 -6.13 -9.84
C LEU A 50 -10.80 -4.65 -9.56
N ALA A 51 -11.79 -3.76 -9.72
CA ALA A 51 -11.66 -2.35 -9.38
C ALA A 51 -11.72 -2.07 -7.87
N PHE A 52 -12.35 -2.93 -7.08
CA PHE A 52 -12.42 -2.81 -5.61
C PHE A 52 -11.15 -3.30 -4.89
N LEU A 53 -10.43 -4.26 -5.45
CA LEU A 53 -9.16 -4.75 -4.90
C LEU A 53 -8.12 -3.65 -4.61
N PRO A 54 -7.84 -2.68 -5.51
CA PRO A 54 -6.90 -1.61 -5.22
C PRO A 54 -7.42 -0.69 -4.11
N LEU A 55 -8.72 -0.40 -4.02
CA LEU A 55 -9.28 0.46 -2.97
C LEU A 55 -9.00 -0.08 -1.56
N TYR A 56 -9.17 -1.40 -1.36
CA TYR A 56 -8.83 -2.04 -0.09
C TYR A 56 -7.32 -1.95 0.22
N ARG A 57 -6.48 -2.15 -0.79
CA ARG A 57 -5.03 -2.01 -0.64
C ARG A 57 -4.62 -0.58 -0.31
N PHE A 58 -5.24 0.41 -0.95
CA PHE A 58 -4.97 1.83 -0.69
C PHE A 58 -5.25 2.21 0.75
N ALA A 59 -6.34 1.72 1.36
CA ALA A 59 -6.65 1.99 2.77
C ALA A 59 -5.52 1.53 3.72
N ILE A 60 -4.96 0.34 3.50
CA ILE A 60 -3.84 -0.20 4.30
C ILE A 60 -2.54 0.56 4.02
N ILE A 61 -2.29 0.90 2.75
CA ILE A 61 -1.10 1.66 2.35
C ILE A 61 -1.10 3.04 3.00
N THR A 62 -2.26 3.71 3.07
CA THR A 62 -2.38 5.03 3.68
C THR A 62 -1.96 5.04 5.15
N GLU A 63 -2.38 4.04 5.95
CA GLU A 63 -1.96 3.95 7.35
C GLU A 63 -0.43 3.77 7.47
N SER A 64 0.13 2.88 6.65
CA SER A 64 1.59 2.67 6.60
C SER A 64 2.33 3.94 6.17
N GLN A 65 1.81 4.66 5.20
CA GLN A 65 2.38 5.92 4.71
C GLN A 65 2.38 6.99 5.82
N TYR A 66 1.28 7.15 6.55
CA TYR A 66 1.23 8.06 7.70
C TYR A 66 2.27 7.71 8.75
N ARG A 67 2.48 6.41 9.03
CA ARG A 67 3.49 5.97 9.98
C ARG A 67 4.91 6.29 9.48
N ILE A 68 5.17 6.09 8.19
CA ILE A 68 6.45 6.43 7.57
C ILE A 68 6.71 7.93 7.67
N ASP A 69 5.74 8.75 7.27
CA ASP A 69 5.87 10.21 7.27
C ASP A 69 6.10 10.74 8.69
N LYS A 70 5.41 10.17 9.69
CA LYS A 70 5.64 10.50 11.11
C LYS A 70 7.07 10.16 11.55
N LEU A 71 7.55 8.95 11.24
CA LEU A 71 8.90 8.54 11.59
C LEU A 71 9.96 9.40 10.89
N GLN A 72 9.74 9.77 9.63
CA GLN A 72 10.63 10.68 8.90
C GLN A 72 10.66 12.07 9.54
N SER A 73 9.52 12.59 9.99
CA SER A 73 9.47 13.87 10.71
C SER A 73 10.25 13.81 12.02
N GLU A 74 10.11 12.72 12.78
CA GLU A 74 10.83 12.53 14.05
C GLU A 74 12.34 12.44 13.83
N ILE A 75 12.79 11.69 12.80
CA ILE A 75 14.21 11.62 12.43
C ILE A 75 14.75 13.03 12.09
N LYS A 76 14.01 13.78 11.27
CA LYS A 76 14.42 15.13 10.87
C LYS A 76 14.51 16.08 12.07
N GLU A 77 13.59 15.97 13.02
CA GLU A 77 13.63 16.76 14.25
C GLU A 77 14.88 16.43 15.08
N VAL A 78 15.15 15.14 15.29
CA VAL A 78 16.33 14.68 16.04
C VAL A 78 17.64 15.10 15.35
N GLU A 79 17.72 14.99 14.03
CA GLU A 79 18.88 15.46 13.27
C GLU A 79 19.09 16.97 13.42
N LEU A 80 18.02 17.76 13.35
CA LEU A 80 18.11 19.20 13.55
C LEU A 80 18.60 19.56 14.97
N GLN A 81 18.08 18.86 15.98
CA GLN A 81 18.54 19.03 17.37
C GLN A 81 20.03 18.67 17.51
N ASN A 82 20.47 17.59 16.86
CA ASN A 82 21.87 17.16 16.90
C ASN A 82 22.80 18.18 16.24
N GLU A 83 22.45 18.69 15.06
CA GLU A 83 23.22 19.74 14.38
C GLU A 83 23.27 21.03 15.22
N HIS A 84 22.15 21.43 15.82
CA HIS A 84 22.12 22.57 16.73
C HIS A 84 23.07 22.38 17.92
N LEU A 85 23.04 21.21 18.57
CA LEU A 85 23.94 20.89 19.69
C LEU A 85 25.42 20.89 19.26
N LYS A 86 25.74 20.38 18.07
CA LYS A 86 27.11 20.43 17.54
C LYS A 86 27.59 21.87 17.35
N VAL A 87 26.75 22.74 16.79
CA VAL A 87 27.06 24.17 16.64
C VAL A 87 27.25 24.83 18.01
N GLU A 88 26.40 24.52 18.97
CA GLU A 88 26.52 25.04 20.34
C GLU A 88 27.84 24.59 20.97
N ILE A 89 28.20 23.31 20.87
CA ILE A 89 29.48 22.78 21.35
C ILE A 89 30.65 23.50 20.68
N ALA A 90 30.61 23.68 19.36
CA ALA A 90 31.66 24.39 18.62
C ALA A 90 31.80 25.85 19.09
N ASN A 91 30.68 26.53 19.31
CA ASN A 91 30.65 27.88 19.85
C ASN A 91 31.23 27.94 21.28
N LEU A 92 30.80 27.02 22.16
CA LEU A 92 31.30 26.91 23.53
C LEU A 92 32.82 26.66 23.58
N LYS A 93 33.34 25.84 22.66
CA LYS A 93 34.77 25.53 22.52
C LYS A 93 35.56 26.59 21.75
N SER A 94 34.89 27.56 21.13
CA SER A 94 35.57 28.55 20.29
C SER A 94 36.47 29.43 21.15
N VAL A 95 37.72 29.58 20.71
CA VAL A 95 38.72 30.42 21.41
C VAL A 95 38.21 31.84 21.55
N ALA A 96 37.56 32.38 20.51
CA ALA A 96 36.97 33.71 20.54
C ALA A 96 35.95 33.90 21.67
N ARG A 97 35.05 32.92 21.90
CA ARG A 97 34.09 32.99 23.00
C ARG A 97 34.76 32.84 24.36
N ILE A 98 35.74 31.94 24.47
CA ILE A 98 36.50 31.75 25.72
C ILE A 98 37.24 33.06 26.06
N GLU A 99 37.88 33.68 25.08
CA GLU A 99 38.58 34.96 25.23
C GLU A 99 37.62 36.09 25.62
N ASP A 100 36.47 36.19 24.95
CA ASP A 100 35.46 37.19 25.29
C ASP A 100 35.00 37.05 26.74
N ILE A 101 34.72 35.83 27.21
CA ILE A 101 34.38 35.58 28.62
C ILE A 101 35.55 35.90 29.56
N ALA A 102 36.77 35.50 29.20
CA ALA A 102 37.97 35.75 30.00
C ALA A 102 38.21 37.25 30.19
N ARG A 103 38.10 38.04 29.12
CA ARG A 103 38.30 39.50 29.18
C ARG A 103 37.11 40.23 29.81
N SER A 104 35.89 39.95 29.37
CA SER A 104 34.70 40.72 29.76
C SER A 104 34.15 40.36 31.14
N LYS A 105 34.11 39.08 31.48
CA LYS A 105 33.50 38.60 32.73
C LYS A 105 34.52 38.35 33.83
N LEU A 106 35.71 37.87 33.47
CA LEU A 106 36.74 37.50 34.44
C LEU A 106 37.84 38.57 34.58
N ASN A 107 37.79 39.65 33.79
CA ASN A 107 38.82 40.69 33.75
C ASN A 107 40.25 40.13 33.58
N MET A 108 40.38 39.00 32.87
CA MET A 108 41.67 38.44 32.53
C MET A 108 42.32 39.33 31.47
N LYS A 109 43.63 39.54 31.62
CA LYS A 109 44.49 40.25 30.68
C LYS A 109 45.58 39.32 30.18
N GLU A 110 46.07 39.57 28.97
CA GLU A 110 47.22 38.83 28.46
C GLU A 110 48.44 39.05 29.36
N PRO A 111 49.25 38.00 29.59
CA PRO A 111 50.46 38.11 30.36
C PRO A 111 51.49 38.99 29.63
N GLU A 112 52.23 39.79 30.39
CA GLU A 112 53.33 40.58 29.85
C GLU A 112 54.52 39.67 29.53
N SER A 113 55.39 40.07 28.60
CA SER A 113 56.52 39.24 28.13
C SER A 113 57.45 38.75 29.25
N GLN A 114 57.49 39.47 30.38
CA GLN A 114 58.30 39.16 31.56
C GLN A 114 57.70 38.03 32.41
N GLN A 115 56.42 37.68 32.21
CA GLN A 115 55.68 36.67 32.95
C GLN A 115 55.64 35.31 32.24
N ILE A 116 56.27 35.21 31.06
CA ILE A 116 56.29 33.98 30.23
C ILE A 116 57.57 33.20 30.52
N ILE A 117 57.43 31.95 30.95
CA ILE A 117 58.55 31.02 31.18
C ILE A 117 58.44 29.86 30.19
N TYR A 118 59.50 29.64 29.40
CA TYR A 118 59.59 28.50 28.49
C TYR A 118 60.18 27.29 29.21
N LEU A 119 59.43 26.19 29.26
CA LEU A 119 59.90 24.92 29.79
C LEU A 119 60.37 24.05 28.63
N ASN A 120 61.66 23.70 28.61
CA ASN A 120 62.18 22.69 27.71
C ASN A 120 61.89 21.31 28.31
N VAL A 121 61.28 20.42 27.52
CA VAL A 121 61.07 19.03 27.89
C VAL A 121 62.20 18.23 27.24
N GLU A 122 63.11 17.70 28.06
CA GLU A 122 64.12 16.69 27.68
C GLU A 122 63.49 15.29 27.57
#